data_AF-A0AA37T6V0-F1
#
_entry.id   AF-A0AA37T6V0-F1
#
_cell.length_a   1.000
_cell.length_b   1.000
_cell.length_c   1.000
_cell.angle_alpha   90.00
_cell.angle_beta   90.00
_cell.angle_gamma   90.00
#
_symmetry.space_group_name_H-M   'P 1'
#
loop_
_entity.id
_entity.type
_entity.pdbx_description
1 polymer ?
#
loop_
_entity_poly.entity_id
_entity_poly.type
_entity_poly.pdbx_seq_one_letter_code
_entity_poly.pdbx_strand_id
1 'polypeptide(L)'
;MTEELILKIGIALGSILIAQALIPIFKEIYHRWRRKQLFKRYLAAHVGKTLANFGSEEPIDVVQKTHGIGEPDWLLRLKKAGRGVPPSIIAGHLAIELTLSETGHDQQYIPYLFYLDAADIPLQHDSQLWELSGKTASCAMNYLLTQQQIMSAIKAQYSGFFFELIKSQQREERERWCKGAKFILNDMTEHYLDALALDAQVRHYRN
;
A
#
# COMPACT_ATOMS: atom_id res chain seq x y z
N MET A 1 -17.94 21.64 66.33
CA MET A 1 -17.37 20.45 65.65
C MET A 1 -18.10 20.11 64.34
N THR A 2 -18.71 21.11 63.67
CA THR A 2 -19.71 20.90 62.60
C THR A 2 -19.28 21.55 61.27
N GLU A 3 -18.74 22.76 61.29
CA GLU A 3 -18.33 23.47 60.06
C GLU A 3 -17.12 22.83 59.37
N GLU A 4 -16.11 22.42 60.13
CA GLU A 4 -14.92 21.76 59.59
C GLU A 4 -15.25 20.39 58.95
N LEU A 5 -16.23 19.68 59.52
CA LEU A 5 -16.73 18.41 58.98
C LEU A 5 -17.49 18.62 57.67
N ILE A 6 -18.35 19.65 57.61
CA ILE A 6 -19.09 20.02 56.40
C ILE A 6 -18.14 20.44 55.28
N LEU A 7 -17.11 21.23 55.59
CA LEU A 7 -16.08 21.62 54.61
C LEU A 7 -15.30 20.41 54.08
N LYS A 8 -14.89 19.48 54.95
CA LYS A 8 -14.20 18.24 54.55
C LYS A 8 -15.07 17.36 53.66
N ILE A 9 -16.36 17.22 53.99
CA ILE A 9 -17.34 16.47 53.16
C ILE A 9 -17.54 17.16 51.80
N GLY A 10 -17.68 18.49 51.77
CA GLY A 10 -17.80 19.26 50.54
C GLY A 10 -16.60 19.11 49.61
N ILE A 11 -15.38 19.18 50.14
CA ILE A 11 -14.13 18.96 49.38
C ILE A 11 -14.05 17.51 48.88
N ALA A 12 -14.41 16.52 49.70
CA ALA A 12 -14.38 15.12 49.30
C ALA A 12 -15.36 14.83 48.15
N LEU A 13 -16.60 15.34 48.24
CA LEU A 13 -17.60 15.19 47.18
C LEU A 13 -17.19 15.92 45.90
N GLY A 14 -16.66 17.14 46.01
CA GLY A 14 -16.11 17.88 44.87
C GLY A 14 -14.98 17.13 44.18
N SER A 15 -14.07 16.54 44.97
CA SER A 15 -12.95 15.74 44.45
C SER A 15 -13.42 14.47 43.75
N ILE A 16 -14.44 13.78 44.27
CA ILE A 16 -15.04 12.60 43.64
C ILE A 16 -15.69 12.97 42.30
N LEU A 17 -16.44 14.08 42.24
CA LEU A 17 -17.08 14.54 41.01
C LEU A 17 -16.04 14.90 39.94
N ILE A 18 -14.96 15.60 40.33
CA ILE A 18 -13.84 15.91 39.44
C ILE A 18 -13.15 14.62 38.96
N ALA A 19 -12.89 13.67 39.87
CA ALA A 19 -12.29 12.39 39.50
C ALA A 19 -13.18 11.60 38.52
N GLN A 20 -14.50 11.56 38.75
CA GLN A 20 -15.45 10.90 37.85
C GLN A 20 -15.49 11.54 36.46
N ALA A 21 -15.27 12.86 36.35
CA ALA A 21 -15.17 13.54 35.06
C ALA A 21 -13.79 13.34 34.38
N LEU A 22 -12.70 13.32 35.15
CA LEU A 22 -11.34 13.23 34.62
C LEU A 22 -10.94 11.80 34.20
N ILE A 23 -11.31 10.78 34.97
CA ILE A 23 -11.00 9.36 34.67
C ILE A 23 -11.40 8.96 33.24
N PRO A 24 -12.63 9.21 32.74
CA PRO A 24 -13.00 8.83 31.38
C PRO A 24 -12.18 9.58 30.31
N ILE A 25 -11.84 10.85 30.55
CA ILE A 25 -11.00 11.65 29.64
C ILE A 25 -9.61 11.03 29.54
N PHE A 26 -8.96 10.72 30.68
CA PHE A 26 -7.65 10.08 30.69
C PHE A 26 -7.68 8.69 30.05
N LYS A 27 -8.73 7.90 30.30
CA LYS A 27 -8.90 6.60 29.62
C LYS A 27 -9.00 6.77 28.11
N GLU A 28 -9.80 7.70 27.62
CA GLU A 28 -9.97 7.94 26.19
C GLU A 28 -8.67 8.39 25.52
N ILE A 29 -7.92 9.30 26.15
CA ILE A 29 -6.60 9.73 25.67
C ILE A 29 -5.62 8.55 25.61
N TYR A 30 -5.59 7.74 26.66
CA TYR A 30 -4.73 6.56 26.72
C TYR A 30 -5.11 5.52 25.65
N HIS A 31 -6.40 5.26 25.46
CA HIS A 31 -6.89 4.33 24.44
C HIS A 31 -6.56 4.83 23.03
N ARG A 32 -6.76 6.11 22.71
CA ARG A 32 -6.34 6.72 21.43
C ARG A 32 -4.84 6.58 21.21
N TRP A 33 -4.03 6.92 22.22
CA TRP A 33 -2.58 6.78 22.11
C TRP A 33 -2.17 5.33 21.84
N ARG A 34 -2.75 4.36 22.57
CA ARG A 34 -2.47 2.94 22.39
C ARG A 34 -2.92 2.43 21.01
N ARG A 35 -4.10 2.83 20.53
CA ARG A 35 -4.59 2.50 19.18
C ARG A 35 -3.65 3.03 18.10
N LYS A 36 -3.28 4.30 18.18
CA LYS A 36 -2.30 4.92 17.28
C LYS A 36 -0.96 4.18 17.24
N GLN A 37 -0.43 3.75 18.39
CA GLN A 37 0.82 2.97 18.43
C GLN A 37 0.65 1.59 17.81
N LEU A 38 -0.44 0.89 18.12
CA LEU A 38 -0.73 -0.41 17.52
C LEU A 38 -0.88 -0.31 15.99
N PHE A 39 -1.57 0.72 15.51
CA PHE A 39 -1.74 0.97 14.08
C PHE A 39 -0.41 1.23 13.39
N LYS A 40 0.49 2.02 14.00
CA LYS A 40 1.84 2.25 13.47
C LYS A 40 2.67 0.96 13.40
N ARG A 41 2.59 0.10 14.41
CA ARG A 41 3.24 -1.23 14.40
C ARG A 41 2.69 -2.10 13.28
N TYR A 42 1.37 -2.10 13.13
CA TYR A 42 0.70 -2.81 12.04
C TYR A 42 1.14 -2.29 10.67
N LEU A 43 1.13 -0.98 10.43
CA LEU A 43 1.65 -0.38 9.18
C LEU A 43 3.11 -0.76 8.94
N ALA A 44 3.95 -0.74 9.99
CA ALA A 44 5.35 -1.12 9.87
C ALA A 44 5.52 -2.59 9.47
N ALA A 45 4.74 -3.51 10.05
CA ALA A 45 4.75 -4.91 9.67
C ALA A 45 4.20 -5.12 8.24
N HIS A 46 3.12 -4.43 7.90
CA HIS A 46 2.44 -4.50 6.61
C HIS A 46 3.34 -4.02 5.47
N VAL A 47 3.86 -2.79 5.55
CA VAL A 47 4.79 -2.25 4.54
C VAL A 47 6.08 -3.06 4.44
N GLY A 48 6.53 -3.65 5.56
CA GLY A 48 7.71 -4.51 5.56
C GLY A 48 7.49 -5.79 4.78
N LYS A 49 6.32 -6.41 4.93
CA LYS A 49 5.92 -7.57 4.15
C LYS A 49 5.78 -7.21 2.67
N THR A 50 5.18 -6.06 2.35
CA THR A 50 5.04 -5.58 0.97
C THR A 50 6.39 -5.40 0.29
N LEU A 51 7.34 -4.71 0.94
CA LEU A 51 8.70 -4.55 0.41
C LEU A 51 9.43 -5.90 0.25
N ALA A 52 9.24 -6.83 1.20
CA ALA A 52 9.79 -8.18 1.07
C ALA A 52 9.21 -8.94 -0.14
N ASN A 53 7.91 -8.78 -0.43
CA ASN A 53 7.26 -9.37 -1.60
C ASN A 53 7.75 -8.79 -2.93
N PHE A 54 8.12 -7.50 -2.95
CA PHE A 54 8.76 -6.89 -4.13
C PHE A 54 10.15 -7.46 -4.42
N GLY A 55 10.85 -7.96 -3.39
CA GLY A 55 12.16 -8.56 -3.51
C GLY A 55 13.31 -7.54 -3.47
N SER A 56 14.53 -8.01 -3.73
CA SER A 56 15.71 -7.15 -3.75
C SER A 56 15.83 -6.45 -5.11
N GLU A 57 16.02 -5.13 -5.08
CA GLU A 57 16.16 -4.32 -6.29
C GLU A 57 17.33 -4.79 -7.16
N GLU A 58 17.10 -4.89 -8.47
CA GLU A 58 18.15 -5.08 -9.46
C GLU A 58 18.58 -3.73 -10.07
N PRO A 59 19.88 -3.50 -10.34
CA PRO A 59 20.34 -2.28 -11.00
C PRO A 59 19.69 -2.10 -12.37
N ILE A 60 19.24 -0.87 -12.67
CA ILE A 60 18.54 -0.56 -13.93
C ILE A 60 19.35 -0.98 -15.16
N ASP A 61 20.66 -0.73 -15.17
CA ASP A 61 21.52 -1.07 -16.31
C ASP A 61 21.65 -2.58 -16.52
N VAL A 62 21.65 -3.37 -15.43
CA VAL A 62 21.62 -4.84 -15.48
C VAL A 62 20.30 -5.31 -16.07
N VAL A 63 19.18 -4.74 -15.64
CA VAL A 63 17.84 -5.09 -16.14
C VAL A 63 17.71 -4.79 -17.63
N GLN A 64 18.13 -3.61 -18.07
CA GLN A 64 18.07 -3.23 -19.49
C GLN A 64 18.94 -4.14 -20.36
N LYS A 65 20.17 -4.47 -19.91
CA LYS A 65 21.09 -5.36 -20.66
C LYS A 65 20.62 -6.81 -20.70
N THR A 66 20.16 -7.34 -19.56
CA THR A 66 19.84 -8.77 -19.41
C THR A 66 18.49 -9.12 -20.02
N HIS A 67 17.51 -8.23 -19.89
CA HIS A 67 16.13 -8.47 -20.31
C HIS A 67 15.74 -7.71 -21.57
N GLY A 68 16.62 -6.88 -22.13
CA GLY A 68 16.32 -6.08 -23.33
C GLY A 68 15.21 -5.06 -23.12
N ILE A 69 14.93 -4.68 -21.87
CA ILE A 69 13.89 -3.72 -21.53
C ILE A 69 14.36 -2.32 -21.95
N GLY A 70 13.53 -1.63 -22.73
CA GLY A 70 13.79 -0.26 -23.18
C GLY A 70 13.67 0.77 -22.05
N GLU A 71 13.02 1.90 -22.32
CA GLU A 71 12.72 2.93 -21.31
C GLU A 71 11.20 3.14 -21.14
N PRO A 72 10.46 2.15 -20.63
CA PRO A 72 9.05 2.35 -20.29
C PRO A 72 8.89 3.32 -19.11
N ASP A 73 7.71 3.94 -19.01
CA ASP A 73 7.43 4.98 -17.99
C ASP A 73 7.74 4.55 -16.56
N TRP A 74 7.41 3.30 -16.21
CA TRP A 74 7.72 2.74 -14.89
C TRP A 74 9.23 2.71 -14.60
N LEU A 75 10.06 2.38 -15.61
CA LEU A 75 11.51 2.33 -15.45
C LEU A 75 12.10 3.74 -15.31
N LEU A 76 11.58 4.70 -16.09
CA LEU A 76 11.96 6.11 -15.99
C LEU A 76 11.62 6.68 -14.61
N ARG A 77 10.49 6.28 -14.02
CA ARG A 77 10.08 6.68 -12.68
C ARG A 77 11.04 6.16 -11.61
N LEU A 78 11.45 4.88 -11.68
CA LEU A 78 12.46 4.30 -10.79
C LEU A 78 13.82 4.98 -10.93
N LYS A 79 14.26 5.22 -12.18
CA LYS A 79 15.50 5.93 -12.50
C LYS A 79 15.52 7.32 -11.87
N LYS A 80 14.42 8.09 -12.01
CA LYS A 80 14.27 9.41 -11.41
C LYS A 80 14.30 9.36 -9.88
N ALA A 81 13.76 8.30 -9.28
CA ALA A 81 13.77 8.09 -7.83
C ALA A 81 15.12 7.55 -7.31
N GLY A 82 16.09 7.25 -8.19
CA GLY A 82 17.37 6.65 -7.82
C GLY A 82 17.23 5.24 -7.24
N ARG A 83 16.25 4.47 -7.71
CA ARG A 83 15.96 3.10 -7.25
C ARG A 83 16.26 2.08 -8.35
N GLY A 84 16.65 0.88 -7.94
CA GLY A 84 16.66 -0.28 -8.83
C GLY A 84 15.25 -0.81 -9.09
N VAL A 85 15.17 -1.91 -9.84
CA VAL A 85 13.90 -2.51 -10.26
C VAL A 85 13.58 -3.74 -9.43
N PRO A 86 12.40 -3.79 -8.79
CA PRO A 86 11.90 -5.00 -8.16
C PRO A 86 11.69 -6.15 -9.16
N PRO A 87 12.13 -7.39 -8.86
CA PRO A 87 11.93 -8.56 -9.72
C PRO A 87 10.49 -8.83 -10.12
N SER A 88 9.51 -8.50 -9.26
CA SER A 88 8.09 -8.67 -9.57
C SER A 88 7.63 -7.78 -10.73
N ILE A 89 8.18 -6.57 -10.86
CA ILE A 89 7.88 -5.64 -11.95
C ILE A 89 8.54 -6.12 -13.25
N ILE A 90 9.77 -6.64 -13.17
CA ILE A 90 10.48 -7.26 -14.31
C ILE A 90 9.67 -8.45 -14.83
N ALA A 91 9.27 -9.37 -13.95
CA ALA A 91 8.50 -10.55 -14.31
C ALA A 91 7.16 -10.18 -14.96
N GLY A 92 6.45 -9.18 -14.41
CA GLY A 92 5.21 -8.68 -14.99
C GLY A 92 5.41 -8.09 -16.40
N HIS A 93 6.48 -7.30 -16.60
CA HIS A 93 6.84 -6.76 -17.91
C HIS A 93 7.12 -7.86 -18.92
N LEU A 94 7.98 -8.81 -18.57
CA LEU A 94 8.35 -9.92 -19.45
C LEU A 94 7.14 -10.79 -19.82
N ALA A 95 6.22 -11.03 -18.87
CA ALA A 95 4.99 -11.76 -19.16
C ALA A 95 4.11 -11.00 -20.18
N ILE A 96 3.97 -9.68 -20.04
CA ILE A 96 3.21 -8.87 -21.00
C ILE A 96 3.89 -8.85 -22.38
N GLU A 97 5.22 -8.73 -22.46
CA GLU A 97 5.94 -8.76 -23.74
C GLU A 97 5.85 -10.14 -24.40
N LEU A 98 5.89 -11.23 -23.62
CA LEU A 98 5.66 -12.58 -24.14
C LEU A 98 4.26 -12.69 -24.76
N THR A 99 3.24 -12.15 -24.12
CA THR A 99 1.87 -12.10 -24.68
C THR A 99 1.78 -11.37 -26.02
N LEU A 100 2.61 -10.34 -26.23
CA LEU A 100 2.66 -9.56 -27.47
C LEU A 100 3.50 -10.20 -28.58
N SER A 101 4.35 -11.16 -28.23
CA SER A 101 5.18 -11.89 -29.19
C SER A 101 4.36 -12.81 -30.09
N GLU A 102 4.91 -13.21 -31.24
CA GLU A 102 4.29 -14.21 -32.12
C GLU A 102 4.08 -15.53 -31.39
N THR A 103 5.08 -16.00 -30.64
CA THR A 103 4.98 -17.23 -29.85
C THR A 103 3.85 -17.18 -28.82
N GLY A 104 3.73 -16.08 -28.07
CA GLY A 104 2.63 -15.91 -27.12
C GLY A 104 1.29 -15.77 -27.82
N HIS A 105 1.27 -15.18 -29.02
CA HIS A 105 0.08 -15.11 -29.85
C HIS A 105 -0.43 -16.51 -30.21
N ASP A 106 0.42 -17.31 -30.85
CA ASP A 106 0.13 -18.66 -31.34
C ASP A 106 -0.27 -19.62 -30.20
N GLN A 107 0.37 -19.48 -29.04
CA GLN A 107 0.07 -20.29 -27.85
C GLN A 107 -1.14 -19.80 -27.05
N GLN A 108 -1.77 -18.69 -27.45
CA GLN A 108 -2.85 -18.05 -26.68
C GLN A 108 -2.43 -17.78 -25.22
N TYR A 109 -1.17 -17.39 -25.02
CA TYR A 109 -0.62 -17.13 -23.70
C TYR A 109 -1.32 -15.95 -23.01
N ILE A 110 -1.90 -16.22 -21.84
CA ILE A 110 -2.50 -15.23 -20.96
C ILE A 110 -1.55 -15.02 -19.79
N PRO A 111 -0.99 -13.81 -19.60
CA PRO A 111 -0.08 -13.57 -18.50
C PRO A 111 -0.88 -13.52 -17.20
N TYR A 112 -0.28 -13.98 -16.10
CA TYR A 112 -0.90 -13.94 -14.77
C TYR A 112 -0.19 -12.89 -13.92
N LEU A 113 -0.80 -11.70 -13.83
CA LEU A 113 -0.34 -10.61 -12.97
C LEU A 113 -1.04 -10.73 -11.62
N PHE A 114 -0.25 -10.90 -10.57
CA PHE A 114 -0.77 -11.02 -9.21
C PHE A 114 -0.05 -10.06 -8.28
N TYR A 115 -0.80 -9.53 -7.31
CA TYR A 115 -0.29 -8.73 -6.22
C TYR A 115 -0.70 -9.41 -4.91
N LEU A 116 0.29 -9.86 -4.13
CA LEU A 116 0.05 -10.51 -2.84
C LEU A 116 -0.02 -9.46 -1.74
N ASP A 117 -1.25 -9.20 -1.31
CA ASP A 117 -1.51 -8.26 -0.22
C ASP A 117 -1.73 -8.99 1.12
N ALA A 118 -1.56 -8.25 2.21
CA ALA A 118 -2.14 -8.57 3.50
C ALA A 118 -3.38 -7.69 3.71
N ALA A 119 -4.51 -8.30 4.07
CA ALA A 119 -5.81 -7.71 4.45
C ALA A 119 -6.00 -6.18 4.23
N ASP A 120 -7.01 -5.83 3.41
CA ASP A 120 -7.47 -4.47 3.15
C ASP A 120 -7.58 -3.63 4.44
N ILE A 121 -6.87 -2.49 4.49
CA ILE A 121 -7.14 -1.45 5.47
C ILE A 121 -8.28 -0.60 4.92
N PRO A 122 -9.48 -0.62 5.52
CA PRO A 122 -10.55 0.25 5.07
C PRO A 122 -10.15 1.73 5.23
N LEU A 123 -10.21 2.49 4.15
CA LEU A 123 -10.05 3.95 4.09
C LEU A 123 -11.36 4.68 4.52
N GLN A 124 -12.07 4.12 5.49
CA GLN A 124 -13.34 4.68 5.99
C GLN A 124 -13.10 5.85 6.96
N HIS A 125 -14.14 6.63 7.25
CA HIS A 125 -14.07 7.82 8.10
C HIS A 125 -13.67 7.51 9.56
N ASP A 126 -13.85 6.28 10.01
CA ASP A 126 -13.48 5.76 11.32
C ASP A 126 -12.09 5.09 11.34
N SER A 127 -11.37 5.13 10.21
CA SER A 127 -10.05 4.52 10.08
C SER A 127 -9.03 5.13 11.05
N GLN A 128 -8.20 4.27 11.65
CA GLN A 128 -7.08 4.68 12.50
C GLN A 128 -6.02 5.49 11.71
N LEU A 129 -6.11 5.51 10.37
CA LEU A 129 -5.35 6.40 9.50
C LEU A 129 -5.50 7.87 9.91
N TRP A 130 -6.72 8.30 10.27
CA TRP A 130 -7.00 9.69 10.64
C TRP A 130 -6.40 10.09 11.99
N GLU A 131 -5.99 9.13 12.82
CA GLU A 131 -5.25 9.40 14.07
C GLU A 131 -3.75 9.69 13.79
N LEU A 132 -3.25 9.39 12.59
CA LEU A 132 -1.90 9.77 12.16
C LEU A 132 -1.84 11.25 11.80
N SER A 133 -0.63 11.82 11.85
CA SER A 133 -0.43 13.25 11.64
C SER A 133 0.78 13.51 10.75
N GLY A 134 0.73 14.59 9.96
CA GLY A 134 1.83 15.07 9.15
C GLY A 134 2.28 14.06 8.08
N LYS A 135 3.60 13.95 7.89
CA LYS A 135 4.20 13.15 6.82
C LYS A 135 3.83 11.67 6.89
N THR A 136 3.73 11.08 8.07
CA THR A 136 3.35 9.66 8.23
C THR A 136 1.94 9.40 7.71
N ALA A 137 0.98 10.31 7.95
CA ALA A 137 -0.39 10.17 7.46
C ALA A 137 -0.43 10.24 5.93
N SER A 138 0.28 11.20 5.33
CA SER A 138 0.37 11.34 3.87
C SER A 138 1.00 10.13 3.20
N CYS A 139 2.14 9.63 3.72
CA CYS A 139 2.77 8.43 3.18
C CYS A 139 1.88 7.18 3.34
N ALA A 140 1.19 7.03 4.48
CA ALA A 140 0.27 5.91 4.70
C ALA A 140 -0.93 5.98 3.76
N MET A 141 -1.49 7.17 3.52
CA MET A 141 -2.61 7.35 2.60
C MET A 141 -2.22 7.02 1.16
N ASN A 142 -1.10 7.55 0.67
CA ASN A 142 -0.63 7.26 -0.70
C ASN A 142 -0.38 5.77 -0.89
N TYR A 143 0.31 5.13 0.06
CA TYR A 143 0.56 3.69 0.08
C TYR A 143 -0.74 2.88 -0.05
N LEU A 144 -1.76 3.19 0.75
CA LEU A 144 -3.03 2.46 0.72
C LEU A 144 -3.86 2.75 -0.53
N LEU A 145 -3.81 3.97 -1.05
CA LEU A 145 -4.49 4.33 -2.29
C LEU A 145 -3.89 3.58 -3.48
N THR A 146 -2.56 3.57 -3.61
CA THR A 146 -1.88 2.87 -4.71
C THR A 146 -2.06 1.37 -4.63
N GLN A 147 -2.14 0.80 -3.42
CA GLN A 147 -2.51 -0.60 -3.21
C GLN A 147 -3.91 -0.92 -3.78
N GLN A 148 -4.92 -0.12 -3.41
CA GLN A 148 -6.28 -0.31 -3.89
C GLN A 148 -6.41 -0.11 -5.41
N GLN A 149 -5.64 0.82 -5.97
CA GLN A 149 -5.57 1.05 -7.41
C GLN A 149 -5.05 -0.19 -8.13
N ILE A 150 -3.93 -0.78 -7.67
CA ILE A 150 -3.40 -2.02 -8.25
C ILE A 150 -4.42 -3.15 -8.19
N MET A 151 -5.03 -3.38 -7.02
CA MET A 151 -6.00 -4.45 -6.83
C MET A 151 -7.20 -4.28 -7.76
N SER A 152 -7.69 -3.04 -7.88
CA SER A 152 -8.82 -2.70 -8.75
C SER A 152 -8.45 -2.83 -10.24
N ALA A 153 -7.26 -2.39 -10.64
CA ALA A 153 -6.77 -2.49 -12.01
C ALA A 153 -6.55 -3.94 -12.43
N ILE A 154 -5.90 -4.77 -11.59
CA ILE A 154 -5.77 -6.22 -11.82
C ILE A 154 -7.15 -6.85 -11.96
N LYS A 155 -8.06 -6.60 -11.01
CA LYS A 155 -9.42 -7.16 -11.06
C LYS A 155 -10.14 -6.76 -12.35
N ALA A 156 -10.06 -5.49 -12.75
CA ALA A 156 -10.67 -5.00 -13.98
C ALA A 156 -10.10 -5.73 -15.21
N GLN A 157 -8.78 -5.86 -15.29
CA GLN A 157 -8.05 -6.46 -16.40
C GLN A 157 -8.39 -7.94 -16.63
N TYR A 158 -8.71 -8.66 -15.55
CA TYR A 158 -9.15 -10.06 -15.56
C TYR A 158 -10.67 -10.24 -15.41
N SER A 159 -11.46 -9.19 -15.67
CA SER A 159 -12.93 -9.26 -15.58
C SER A 159 -13.62 -8.91 -16.90
N GLY A 160 -14.73 -9.61 -17.16
CA GLY A 160 -15.70 -9.30 -18.21
C GLY A 160 -15.06 -9.01 -19.57
N PHE A 161 -15.31 -7.80 -20.08
CA PHE A 161 -14.88 -7.35 -21.41
C PHE A 161 -13.36 -7.40 -21.63
N PHE A 162 -12.55 -6.96 -20.65
CA PHE A 162 -11.10 -6.97 -20.83
C PHE A 162 -10.55 -8.38 -20.93
N PHE A 163 -11.07 -9.31 -20.14
CA PHE A 163 -10.61 -10.70 -20.22
C PHE A 163 -10.92 -11.36 -21.57
N GLU A 164 -12.00 -10.95 -22.25
CA GLU A 164 -12.27 -11.43 -23.60
C GLU A 164 -11.28 -10.88 -24.63
N LEU A 165 -10.76 -9.66 -24.45
CA LEU A 165 -9.73 -9.09 -25.34
C LEU A 165 -8.46 -9.96 -25.36
N ILE A 166 -8.01 -10.45 -24.21
CA ILE A 166 -6.79 -11.27 -24.13
C ILE A 166 -6.98 -12.69 -24.68
N LYS A 167 -8.21 -13.21 -24.63
CA LYS A 167 -8.60 -14.52 -25.20
C LYS A 167 -8.81 -14.47 -26.71
N SER A 168 -8.87 -13.29 -27.30
CA SER A 168 -9.13 -13.13 -28.72
C SER A 168 -8.02 -13.71 -29.60
N GLN A 169 -8.42 -14.23 -30.77
CA GLN A 169 -7.48 -14.58 -31.83
C GLN A 169 -6.94 -13.35 -32.57
N GLN A 170 -7.53 -12.18 -32.37
CA GLN A 170 -7.09 -10.95 -33.01
C GLN A 170 -5.95 -10.32 -32.23
N ARG A 171 -4.80 -10.15 -32.89
CA ARG A 171 -3.60 -9.54 -32.29
C ARG A 171 -3.87 -8.14 -31.73
N GLU A 172 -4.65 -7.33 -32.45
CA GLU A 172 -5.01 -5.97 -32.02
C GLU A 172 -5.78 -5.94 -30.68
N GLU A 173 -6.65 -6.92 -30.43
CA GLU A 173 -7.42 -6.98 -29.18
C GLU A 173 -6.50 -7.33 -28.00
N ARG A 174 -5.56 -8.25 -28.22
CA ARG A 174 -4.53 -8.60 -27.24
C ARG A 174 -3.58 -7.44 -26.97
N GLU A 175 -3.24 -6.66 -27.98
CA GLU A 175 -2.45 -5.43 -27.82
C GLU A 175 -3.16 -4.40 -26.95
N ARG A 176 -4.48 -4.23 -27.13
CA ARG A 176 -5.29 -3.35 -26.27
C ARG A 176 -5.29 -3.83 -24.81
N TRP A 177 -5.41 -5.14 -24.59
CA TRP A 177 -5.28 -5.71 -23.26
C TRP A 177 -3.91 -5.42 -22.65
N CYS A 178 -2.83 -5.68 -23.40
CA CYS A 178 -1.47 -5.46 -22.93
C CYS A 178 -1.18 -3.99 -22.61
N LYS A 179 -1.77 -3.05 -23.36
CA LYS A 179 -1.68 -1.61 -23.03
C LYS A 179 -2.29 -1.32 -21.65
N GLY A 180 -3.45 -1.91 -21.35
CA GLY A 180 -4.07 -1.85 -20.01
C GLY A 180 -3.16 -2.45 -18.93
N ALA A 181 -2.64 -3.65 -19.17
CA ALA A 181 -1.75 -4.35 -18.25
C ALA A 181 -0.43 -3.58 -17.97
N LYS A 182 0.10 -2.84 -18.95
CA LYS A 182 1.27 -1.97 -18.75
C LYS A 182 1.01 -0.83 -17.76
N PHE A 183 -0.23 -0.33 -17.63
CA PHE A 183 -0.55 0.65 -16.59
C PHE A 183 -0.47 0.06 -15.19
N ILE A 184 -0.80 -1.22 -15.01
CA ILE A 184 -0.65 -1.91 -13.71
C ILE A 184 0.81 -1.88 -13.26
N LEU A 185 1.78 -2.01 -14.18
CA LEU A 185 3.21 -1.92 -13.84
C LEU A 185 3.60 -0.52 -13.35
N ASN A 186 2.98 0.54 -13.91
CA ASN A 186 3.18 1.90 -13.43
C ASN A 186 2.61 2.06 -12.01
N ASP A 187 1.42 1.54 -11.76
CA ASP A 187 0.78 1.58 -10.43
C ASP A 187 1.60 0.78 -9.40
N MET A 188 2.08 -0.41 -9.77
CA MET A 188 2.99 -1.23 -8.94
C MET A 188 4.29 -0.50 -8.61
N THR A 189 4.83 0.25 -9.57
CA THR A 189 6.04 1.06 -9.37
C THR A 189 5.77 2.22 -8.43
N GLU A 190 4.65 2.92 -8.58
CA GLU A 190 4.26 4.00 -7.69
C GLU A 190 4.05 3.49 -6.26
N HIS A 191 3.35 2.37 -6.13
CA HIS A 191 3.13 1.71 -4.85
C HIS A 191 4.43 1.27 -4.19
N TYR A 192 5.39 0.75 -4.95
CA TYR A 192 6.72 0.41 -4.44
C TYR A 192 7.43 1.64 -3.84
N LEU A 193 7.40 2.78 -4.54
CA LEU A 193 8.00 4.02 -4.06
C LEU A 193 7.28 4.56 -2.82
N ASP A 194 5.95 4.48 -2.77
CA ASP A 194 5.16 4.85 -1.60
C ASP A 194 5.41 3.93 -0.40
N ALA A 195 5.60 2.64 -0.65
CA ALA A 195 5.97 1.67 0.37
C ALA A 195 7.33 2.02 0.99
N LEU A 196 8.33 2.36 0.18
CA LEU A 196 9.63 2.84 0.66
C LEU A 196 9.51 4.14 1.46
N ALA A 197 8.67 5.08 1.01
CA ALA A 197 8.44 6.34 1.69
C ALA A 197 7.77 6.13 3.06
N LEU A 198 6.76 5.25 3.13
CA LEU A 198 6.09 4.88 4.37
C LEU A 198 7.04 4.13 5.31
N ASP A 199 7.79 3.13 4.83
CA ASP A 199 8.77 2.38 5.61
C ASP A 199 9.73 3.31 6.35
N ALA A 200 10.25 4.34 5.66
CA ALA A 200 11.11 5.35 6.27
C ALA A 200 10.46 6.09 7.45
N GLN A 201 9.12 6.19 7.49
CA GLN A 201 8.37 6.82 8.58
C GLN A 201 8.01 5.86 9.72
N VAL A 202 7.91 4.56 9.48
CA VAL A 202 7.34 3.60 10.45
C VAL A 202 8.25 2.43 10.83
N ARG A 203 9.40 2.24 10.17
CA ARG A 203 10.28 1.07 10.40
C ARG A 203 10.70 0.87 11.86
N HIS A 204 10.84 1.94 12.64
CA HIS A 204 11.23 1.86 14.05
C HIS A 204 10.14 1.31 14.98
N TYR A 205 8.91 1.16 14.50
CA TYR A 205 7.84 0.51 15.24
C TYR A 205 7.83 -1.03 15.07
N ARG A 206 8.75 -1.63 14.29
CA ARG A 206 8.81 -3.10 14.14
C ARG A 206 9.34 -3.84 15.39
N ASN A 207 10.02 -3.14 16.28
CA ASN A 207 10.67 -3.69 17.47
C ASN A 207 9.83 -3.49 18.74
#